data_AF-A0A351YA38-F1
#
_entry.id   AF-A0A351YA38-F1
#
_cell.length_a   1.000
_cell.length_b   1.000
_cell.length_c   1.000
_cell.angle_alpha   90.00
_cell.angle_beta   90.00
_cell.angle_gamma   90.00
#
_symmetry.space_group_name_H-M   'P 1'
#
loop_
_entity.id
_entity.type
_entity.pdbx_description
1 polymer ?
#
loop_
_entity_poly.entity_id
_entity_poly.type
_entity_poly.pdbx_seq_one_letter_code
_entity_poly.pdbx_strand_id
1 'polypeptide(L)'
;MANSYKPGGGNKPQPYVPAGCGEKSGEYTDALPSSEKKTDNQPTGRKNCFIKNIPFRFNFMNSKLVRSVVVTIVAGQGASIPRNGRPNSVVKKIIGGYVATERYYDNMGRAYLDIDYTCHKNIATHPYVPHVHRWKLDDNGELHRQSWEKFQ
;
A
#
# COMPACT_ATOMS: atom_id res chain seq x y z
N MET A 1 30.90 -2.69 -34.30
CA MET A 1 29.43 -2.82 -34.37
C MET A 1 28.86 -2.47 -33.00
N ALA A 2 28.34 -1.26 -32.82
CA ALA A 2 27.70 -0.84 -31.57
C ALA A 2 26.20 -0.75 -31.82
N ASN A 3 25.43 -1.66 -31.20
CA ASN A 3 23.97 -1.66 -31.28
C ASN A 3 23.45 -0.54 -30.38
N SER A 4 23.10 0.59 -30.98
CA SER A 4 22.46 1.71 -30.29
C SER A 4 21.03 1.32 -29.91
N TYR A 5 20.83 0.96 -28.64
CA TYR A 5 19.50 0.75 -28.07
C TYR A 5 18.77 2.10 -28.05
N LYS A 6 17.68 2.22 -28.83
CA LYS A 6 16.76 3.36 -28.69
C LYS A 6 15.80 3.05 -27.55
N PRO A 7 15.71 3.86 -26.48
CA PRO A 7 14.68 3.66 -25.47
C PRO A 7 13.31 3.91 -26.10
N GLY A 8 12.48 2.88 -26.11
CA GLY A 8 11.07 2.97 -26.52
C GLY A 8 10.36 4.03 -25.67
N GLY A 9 9.52 4.83 -26.33
CA GLY A 9 8.71 5.86 -25.70
C GLY A 9 7.84 5.29 -24.59
N GLY A 10 8.33 5.39 -23.36
CA GLY A 10 7.55 5.06 -22.18
C GLY A 10 6.48 6.12 -22.00
N ASN A 11 5.21 5.72 -22.10
CA ASN A 11 4.10 6.51 -21.57
C ASN A 11 4.48 6.93 -20.15
N LYS A 12 4.67 8.25 -19.94
CA LYS A 12 4.83 8.78 -18.59
C LYS A 12 3.62 8.31 -17.79
N PRO A 13 3.78 7.60 -16.65
CA PRO A 13 2.63 7.23 -15.84
C PRO A 13 1.91 8.52 -15.47
N GLN A 14 0.62 8.58 -15.82
CA GLN A 14 -0.26 9.71 -15.51
C GLN A 14 -0.22 9.95 -13.99
N PRO A 15 -0.20 11.21 -13.52
CA PRO A 15 -0.29 11.48 -12.10
C PRO A 15 -1.56 10.84 -11.54
N TYR A 16 -1.40 9.98 -10.53
CA TYR A 16 -2.52 9.28 -9.95
C TYR A 16 -3.41 10.26 -9.16
N VAL A 17 -4.72 10.22 -9.42
CA VAL A 17 -5.73 11.00 -8.69
C VAL A 17 -6.32 10.11 -7.60
N PRO A 18 -6.20 10.49 -6.30
CA PRO A 18 -6.85 9.77 -5.20
C PRO A 18 -8.35 9.63 -5.45
N ALA A 19 -8.82 8.40 -5.62
CA ALA A 19 -10.25 8.12 -5.74
C ALA A 19 -10.87 8.02 -4.34
N GLY A 20 -12.01 8.69 -4.14
CA GLY A 20 -12.80 8.52 -2.94
C GLY A 20 -13.27 7.08 -2.82
N CYS A 21 -13.04 6.48 -1.66
CA CYS A 21 -13.69 5.24 -1.27
C CYS A 21 -15.21 5.51 -1.27
N GLY A 22 -15.92 5.00 -2.29
CA GLY A 22 -17.35 5.20 -2.48
C GLY A 22 -17.76 6.04 -3.71
N GLU A 23 -16.81 6.64 -4.43
CA GLU A 23 -17.09 7.33 -5.70
C GLU A 23 -16.95 6.35 -6.88
N LYS A 24 -17.98 6.27 -7.74
CA LYS A 24 -17.95 5.48 -8.98
C LYS A 24 -17.02 6.14 -10.00
N SER A 25 -15.71 6.03 -9.84
CA SER A 25 -14.79 6.31 -10.95
C SER A 25 -13.48 5.53 -10.79
N GLY A 26 -13.34 4.48 -11.59
CA GLY A 26 -12.23 3.53 -11.59
C GLY A 26 -12.68 2.13 -11.18
N GLU A 27 -11.95 1.10 -11.60
CA GLU A 27 -12.28 -0.32 -11.49
C GLU A 27 -12.20 -0.85 -10.04
N TYR A 28 -12.91 -0.20 -9.11
CA TYR A 28 -12.96 -0.49 -7.68
C TYR A 28 -14.18 -1.39 -7.38
N THR A 29 -13.98 -2.53 -6.72
CA THR A 29 -15.09 -3.40 -6.29
C THR A 29 -15.22 -3.45 -4.77
N ASP A 30 -16.46 -3.56 -4.29
CA ASP A 30 -16.85 -3.59 -2.88
C ASP A 30 -16.36 -4.80 -2.06
N ALA A 31 -15.53 -5.69 -2.62
CA ALA A 31 -15.09 -6.89 -1.93
C ALA A 31 -13.71 -7.38 -2.37
N LEU A 32 -12.91 -7.78 -1.39
CA LEU A 32 -11.86 -8.80 -1.56
C LEU A 32 -12.52 -10.11 -2.01
N PRO A 33 -11.91 -10.91 -2.90
CA PRO A 33 -12.30 -12.30 -3.03
C PRO A 33 -11.96 -12.99 -1.70
N SER A 34 -13.00 -13.26 -0.90
CA SER A 34 -12.86 -14.02 0.34
C SER A 34 -12.62 -15.49 0.00
N SER A 35 -11.46 -16.02 0.36
CA SER A 35 -11.28 -17.47 0.57
C SER A 35 -11.93 -17.94 1.89
N GLU A 36 -12.60 -17.04 2.62
CA GLU A 36 -13.30 -17.34 3.86
C GLU A 36 -14.81 -17.37 3.58
N LYS A 37 -15.43 -18.52 3.86
CA LYS A 37 -16.88 -18.68 3.85
C LYS A 37 -17.47 -17.58 4.75
N LYS A 38 -18.34 -16.74 4.18
CA LYS A 38 -19.16 -15.82 4.96
C LYS A 38 -19.96 -16.69 5.95
N THR A 39 -19.68 -16.56 7.24
CA THR A 39 -20.63 -16.97 8.26
C THR A 39 -21.64 -15.85 8.40
N ASP A 40 -22.91 -16.23 8.36
CA ASP A 40 -24.06 -15.37 8.15
C ASP A 40 -24.36 -14.49 9.38
N ASN A 41 -23.50 -13.52 9.67
CA ASN A 41 -23.80 -12.41 10.60
C ASN A 41 -22.75 -11.28 10.62
N GLN A 42 -22.13 -10.94 9.48
CA GLN A 42 -21.23 -9.79 9.44
C GLN A 42 -22.04 -8.49 9.20
N PRO A 43 -22.04 -7.52 10.14
CA PRO A 43 -22.90 -6.34 10.07
C PRO A 43 -22.66 -5.55 8.78
N THR A 44 -23.76 -5.24 8.11
CA THR A 44 -23.85 -4.45 6.88
C THR A 44 -23.39 -3.01 7.16
N GLY A 45 -22.11 -2.71 6.87
CA GLY A 45 -21.57 -1.35 7.05
C GLY A 45 -20.09 -1.16 6.70
N ARG A 46 -19.30 -2.23 6.61
CA ARG A 46 -17.87 -2.13 6.24
C ARG A 46 -17.70 -2.32 4.74
N LYS A 47 -17.87 -1.23 3.97
CA LYS A 47 -17.48 -1.22 2.55
C LYS A 47 -15.97 -1.31 2.43
N ASN A 48 -15.53 -2.06 1.43
CA ASN A 48 -14.18 -2.54 1.26
C ASN A 48 -13.65 -1.96 -0.07
N CYS A 49 -12.74 -1.00 -0.03
CA CYS A 49 -12.19 -0.34 -1.21
C CYS A 49 -10.75 -0.80 -1.44
N PHE A 50 -10.42 -1.21 -2.67
CA PHE A 50 -9.11 -1.77 -3.05
C PHE A 50 -8.70 -1.28 -4.43
N ILE A 51 -7.43 -0.91 -4.61
CA ILE A 51 -6.87 -0.76 -5.94
C ILE A 51 -6.53 -2.15 -6.50
N LYS A 52 -7.17 -2.52 -7.61
CA LYS A 52 -6.86 -3.76 -8.33
C LYS A 52 -5.56 -3.64 -9.11
N ASN A 53 -4.98 -4.79 -9.45
CA ASN A 53 -3.84 -4.90 -10.37
C ASN A 53 -2.59 -4.10 -9.97
N ILE A 54 -2.41 -3.83 -8.66
CA ILE A 54 -1.13 -3.31 -8.17
C ILE A 54 -0.06 -4.37 -8.46
N PRO A 55 0.93 -4.08 -9.32
CA PRO A 55 1.94 -5.06 -9.67
C PRO A 55 2.84 -5.35 -8.46
N PHE A 56 3.52 -6.49 -8.50
CA PHE A 56 4.47 -6.88 -7.46
C PHE A 56 5.76 -6.04 -7.42
N ARG A 57 5.95 -5.08 -8.34
CA ARG A 57 7.00 -4.05 -8.19
C ARG A 57 6.63 -3.08 -7.06
N PHE A 58 7.60 -2.65 -6.27
CA PHE A 58 7.35 -1.69 -5.20
C PHE A 58 7.19 -0.27 -5.74
N ASN A 59 6.54 0.60 -4.97
CA ASN A 59 6.32 2.00 -5.30
C ASN A 59 5.70 2.19 -6.70
N PHE A 60 4.73 1.35 -7.05
CA PHE A 60 4.06 1.39 -8.36
C PHE A 60 3.46 2.78 -8.64
N MET A 61 2.93 3.40 -7.59
CA MET A 61 2.31 4.73 -7.62
C MET A 61 3.32 5.87 -7.64
N ASN A 62 4.62 5.57 -7.63
CA ASN A 62 5.72 6.52 -7.73
C ASN A 62 5.67 7.64 -6.67
N SER A 63 5.39 7.28 -5.40
CA SER A 63 5.41 8.25 -4.31
C SER A 63 6.82 8.83 -4.13
N LYS A 64 6.88 10.14 -3.95
CA LYS A 64 8.13 10.85 -3.62
C LYS A 64 8.61 10.59 -2.19
N LEU A 65 7.78 9.98 -1.36
CA LEU A 65 8.10 9.66 0.03
C LEU A 65 8.95 8.39 0.16
N VAL A 66 8.97 7.56 -0.89
CA VAL A 66 9.78 6.33 -0.91
C VAL A 66 11.25 6.71 -1.09
N ARG A 67 12.09 6.21 -0.17
CA ARG A 67 13.53 6.36 -0.18
C ARG A 67 14.18 5.13 -0.84
N SER A 68 15.50 5.01 -0.75
CA SER A 68 16.24 3.88 -1.29
C SER A 68 15.75 2.54 -0.73
N VAL A 69 15.36 1.64 -1.63
CA VAL A 69 14.97 0.25 -1.31
C VAL A 69 15.96 -0.68 -1.99
N VAL A 70 16.56 -1.58 -1.20
CA VAL A 70 17.52 -2.60 -1.69
C VAL A 70 16.89 -3.99 -1.77
N VAL A 71 15.75 -4.21 -1.10
CA VAL A 71 15.11 -5.52 -1.04
C VAL A 71 13.60 -5.39 -0.89
N THR A 72 12.87 -6.23 -1.63
CA THR A 72 11.42 -6.40 -1.51
C THR A 72 11.13 -7.76 -0.86
N ILE A 73 10.29 -7.74 0.17
CA ILE A 73 9.84 -8.92 0.91
C ILE A 73 8.32 -9.01 0.74
N VAL A 74 7.80 -10.19 0.41
CA VAL A 74 6.34 -10.42 0.34
C VAL A 74 5.92 -11.15 1.61
N ALA A 75 5.09 -10.50 2.42
CA ALA A 75 4.46 -11.13 3.57
C ALA A 75 3.32 -12.03 3.08
N GLY A 76 3.17 -13.21 3.72
CA GLY A 76 2.10 -14.16 3.42
C GLY A 76 0.70 -13.56 3.59
N GLN A 77 -0.31 -14.27 3.08
CA GLN A 77 -1.70 -13.81 3.10
C GLN A 77 -2.17 -13.51 4.53
N GLY A 78 -2.67 -12.29 4.76
CA GLY A 78 -3.22 -11.88 6.05
C GLY A 78 -2.20 -11.58 7.15
N ALA A 79 -0.89 -11.73 6.89
CA ALA A 79 0.14 -11.54 7.91
C ALA A 79 0.19 -10.11 8.48
N SER A 80 0.57 -10.00 9.77
CA SER A 80 0.96 -8.74 10.38
C SER A 80 2.33 -8.33 9.83
N ILE A 81 2.50 -7.04 9.50
CA ILE A 81 3.81 -6.50 9.13
C ILE A 81 4.44 -5.92 10.41
N PRO A 82 5.71 -6.26 10.74
CA PRO A 82 6.35 -5.75 11.95
C PRO A 82 6.68 -4.25 11.85
N ARG A 83 6.90 -3.59 13.00
CA ARG A 83 7.34 -2.18 13.07
C ARG A 83 8.83 -2.02 12.75
N ASN A 84 9.61 -3.08 12.98
CA ASN A 84 11.01 -3.17 12.63
C ASN A 84 11.22 -4.33 11.64
N GLY A 85 12.13 -4.15 10.70
CA GLY A 85 12.37 -5.09 9.61
C GLY A 85 13.78 -4.96 9.07
N ARG A 86 14.00 -5.51 7.89
CA ARG A 86 15.31 -5.41 7.24
C ARG A 86 15.59 -3.95 6.84
N PRO A 87 16.80 -3.42 7.06
CA PRO A 87 17.16 -2.08 6.61
C PRO A 87 16.94 -1.85 5.11
N ASN A 88 16.50 -0.64 4.75
CA ASN A 88 16.26 -0.21 3.37
C ASN A 88 15.38 -1.20 2.59
N SER A 89 14.35 -1.75 3.23
CA SER A 89 13.48 -2.76 2.63
C SER A 89 12.04 -2.28 2.49
N VAL A 90 11.28 -3.00 1.67
CA VAL A 90 9.83 -2.90 1.63
C VAL A 90 9.21 -4.27 1.90
N VAL A 91 8.21 -4.32 2.77
CA VAL A 91 7.36 -5.49 2.98
C VAL A 91 5.99 -5.24 2.34
N LYS A 92 5.58 -6.15 1.45
CA LYS A 92 4.25 -6.15 0.82
C LYS A 92 3.32 -7.09 1.57
N LYS A 93 2.22 -6.57 2.13
CA LYS A 93 1.14 -7.39 2.68
C LYS A 93 0.17 -7.78 1.59
N ILE A 94 -0.13 -9.07 1.51
CA ILE A 94 -1.11 -9.62 0.56
C ILE A 94 -2.42 -9.93 1.27
N ILE A 95 -3.55 -9.50 0.69
CA ILE A 95 -4.89 -9.87 1.13
C ILE A 95 -5.71 -10.25 -0.10
N GLY A 96 -6.28 -11.46 -0.11
CA GLY A 96 -7.10 -11.93 -1.23
C GLY A 96 -6.36 -11.96 -2.57
N GLY A 97 -5.04 -12.19 -2.55
CA GLY A 97 -4.19 -12.19 -3.75
C GLY A 97 -3.72 -10.81 -4.24
N TYR A 98 -4.15 -9.71 -3.60
CA TYR A 98 -3.75 -8.35 -3.98
C TYR A 98 -2.81 -7.72 -2.95
N VAL A 99 -1.94 -6.82 -3.40
CA VAL A 99 -1.11 -5.99 -2.52
C VAL A 99 -2.01 -5.01 -1.78
N ALA A 100 -2.13 -5.19 -0.46
CA ALA A 100 -2.93 -4.34 0.40
C ALA A 100 -2.12 -3.15 0.96
N THR A 101 -0.87 -3.42 1.37
CA THR A 101 0.01 -2.43 1.98
C THR A 101 1.44 -2.67 1.55
N GLU A 102 2.18 -1.60 1.30
CA GLU A 102 3.63 -1.59 1.28
C GLU A 102 4.16 -0.85 2.51
N ARG A 103 4.93 -1.52 3.36
CA ARG A 103 5.64 -0.88 4.48
C ARG A 103 7.11 -0.74 4.14
N TYR A 104 7.64 0.46 4.25
CA TYR A 104 9.02 0.80 3.97
C TYR A 104 9.81 1.00 5.25
N TYR A 105 11.03 0.48 5.26
CA TYR A 105 11.96 0.53 6.39
C TYR A 105 13.19 1.38 6.04
N ASP A 106 13.63 2.18 7.01
CA ASP A 106 14.80 3.04 6.87
C ASP A 106 16.12 2.24 6.97
N ASN A 107 17.24 2.93 6.96
CA ASN A 107 18.58 2.33 7.06
C ASN A 107 18.86 1.64 8.41
N MET A 108 18.02 1.87 9.43
CA MET A 108 18.07 1.20 10.73
C MET A 108 17.02 0.08 10.82
N GLY A 109 16.27 -0.18 9.76
CA GLY A 109 15.21 -1.18 9.75
C GLY A 109 13.95 -0.73 10.50
N ARG A 110 13.76 0.57 10.72
CA ARG A 110 12.55 1.12 11.34
C ARG A 110 11.52 1.47 10.28
N ALA A 111 10.27 1.09 10.49
CA ALA A 111 9.19 1.53 9.62
C ALA A 111 9.15 3.05 9.59
N TYR A 112 9.02 3.63 8.39
CA TYR A 112 8.90 5.08 8.21
C TYR A 112 7.68 5.48 7.37
N LEU A 113 7.18 4.55 6.54
CA LEU A 113 6.09 4.81 5.61
C LEU A 113 5.29 3.53 5.36
N ASP A 114 3.96 3.64 5.44
CA ASP A 114 3.04 2.70 4.80
C ASP A 114 2.41 3.41 3.58
N ILE A 115 2.34 2.72 2.44
CA ILE A 115 1.45 3.05 1.33
C ILE A 115 0.35 1.99 1.34
N ASP A 116 -0.88 2.43 1.57
CA ASP A 116 -2.02 1.54 1.65
C ASP A 116 -2.91 1.66 0.43
N TYR A 117 -3.23 0.52 -0.14
CA TYR A 117 -4.07 0.39 -1.33
C TYR A 117 -5.51 0.03 -0.97
N THR A 118 -5.86 0.12 0.32
CA THR A 118 -7.14 -0.31 0.87
C THR A 118 -7.64 0.67 1.91
N CYS A 119 -8.96 0.77 2.12
CA CYS A 119 -9.54 1.63 3.15
C CYS A 119 -9.49 1.06 4.58
N HIS A 120 -8.66 0.03 4.84
CA HIS A 120 -8.56 -0.65 6.14
C HIS A 120 -9.89 -1.09 6.76
N LYS A 121 -10.88 -1.43 5.91
CA LYS A 121 -12.26 -1.78 6.32
C LYS A 121 -13.01 -0.64 7.07
N ASN A 122 -12.51 0.59 7.04
CA ASN A 122 -13.11 1.76 7.70
C ASN A 122 -13.01 3.02 6.82
N ILE A 123 -14.02 3.19 5.98
CA ILE A 123 -14.15 4.29 5.02
C ILE A 123 -14.22 5.69 5.67
N ALA A 124 -14.82 5.80 6.86
CA ALA A 124 -14.98 7.08 7.55
C ALA A 124 -13.63 7.65 8.01
N THR A 125 -12.68 6.77 8.32
CA THR A 125 -11.32 7.14 8.74
C THR A 125 -10.29 7.03 7.62
N HIS A 126 -10.59 6.36 6.51
CA HIS A 126 -9.70 6.23 5.35
C HIS A 126 -10.50 6.45 4.05
N PRO A 127 -10.90 7.71 3.78
CA PRO A 127 -11.82 8.03 2.69
C PRO A 127 -11.19 8.00 1.30
N TYR A 128 -9.86 7.90 1.16
CA TYR A 128 -9.16 7.90 -0.13
C TYR A 128 -8.17 6.75 -0.22
N VAL A 129 -8.00 6.17 -1.41
CA VAL A 129 -6.92 5.22 -1.72
C VAL A 129 -6.13 5.66 -2.97
N PRO A 130 -4.83 5.33 -3.06
CA PRO A 130 -4.03 4.92 -1.92
C PRO A 130 -3.86 6.12 -1.00
N HIS A 131 -3.54 5.83 0.25
CA HIS A 131 -3.17 6.84 1.22
C HIS A 131 -1.88 6.40 1.90
N VAL A 132 -1.26 7.32 2.62
CA VAL A 132 0.01 7.03 3.30
C VAL A 132 -0.14 7.17 4.80
N HIS A 133 0.66 6.42 5.53
CA HIS A 133 0.88 6.65 6.95
C HIS A 133 2.38 6.80 7.19
N ARG A 134 2.76 7.84 7.93
CA ARG A 134 4.12 7.96 8.43
C ARG A 134 4.27 7.21 9.74
N TRP A 135 5.49 6.80 10.03
CA TRP A 135 5.85 6.30 11.35
C TRP A 135 6.79 7.30 12.01
N LYS A 136 6.54 7.59 13.28
CA LYS A 136 7.39 8.47 14.09
C LYS A 136 7.85 7.73 15.33
N LEU A 137 9.09 7.98 15.72
CA LEU A 137 9.61 7.59 17.00
C LEU A 137 9.09 8.58 18.04
N ASP A 138 8.60 8.10 19.18
CA ASP A 138 8.38 8.95 20.34
C ASP A 138 9.66 9.12 21.17
N ASP A 139 9.57 9.90 22.24
CA ASP A 139 10.68 10.19 23.15
C ASP A 139 11.17 8.93 23.90
N ASN A 140 10.35 7.88 23.97
CA ASN A 140 10.68 6.61 24.59
C ASN A 140 11.31 5.61 23.61
N GLY A 141 11.47 5.98 22.34
CA GLY A 141 12.02 5.10 21.30
C GLY A 141 10.99 4.14 20.69
N GLU A 142 9.70 4.32 20.94
CA GLU A 142 8.65 3.51 20.35
C GLU A 142 8.17 4.07 19.00
N LEU A 143 7.96 3.19 18.03
CA LEU A 143 7.45 3.57 16.71
C LEU A 143 5.92 3.60 16.71
N HIS A 144 5.37 4.76 16.37
CA HIS A 144 3.94 5.03 16.26
C HIS A 144 3.54 5.39 14.83
N ARG A 145 2.55 4.66 14.31
CA ARG A 145 1.93 4.95 13.02
C ARG A 145 1.01 6.17 13.17
N GLN A 146 1.27 7.19 12.37
CA GLN A 146 0.49 8.42 12.34
C GLN A 146 -0.83 8.20 11.58
N SER A 147 -1.74 9.16 11.70
CA SER A 147 -2.98 9.21 10.91
C SER A 147 -2.69 9.20 9.42
N TRP A 148 -3.70 8.82 8.63
CA TRP A 148 -3.58 8.81 7.18
C TRP A 148 -3.34 10.22 6.63
N GLU A 149 -2.54 10.30 5.58
CA GLU A 149 -2.32 11.49 4.77
C GLU A 149 -2.69 11.17 3.32
N LYS A 150 -3.12 12.18 2.55
CA LYS A 150 -3.31 12.01 1.11
C LYS A 150 -1.99 11.59 0.46
N PHE A 151 -2.08 10.68 -0.51
CA PHE A 151 -0.92 10.24 -1.28
C PHE A 151 -0.27 11.41 -2.04
N GLN A 152 1.06 11.44 -2.10
CA GLN A 152 1.90 12.47 -2.74
C GLN A 152 2.96 11.88 -3.66
#